data_AF-A0AAE7FUV0-F1
#
_entry.id   AF-A0AAE7FUV0-F1
#
_cell.length_a   1.000
_cell.length_b   1.000
_cell.length_c   1.000
_cell.angle_alpha   90.00
_cell.angle_beta   90.00
_cell.angle_gamma   90.00
#
_symmetry.space_group_name_H-M   'P 1'
#
loop_
_entity.id
_entity.type
_entity.pdbx_description
1 polymer ?
#
loop_
_entity_poly.entity_id
_entity_poly.type
_entity_poly.pdbx_seq_one_letter_code
_entity_poly.pdbx_strand_id
1 'polypeptide(L)' 'MNKNVTELFCFVDDYCKMIDKNFAGRLLSNGKKPTIVPEITHSEIITIILLYQQSKL' A
#
# COMPACT_ATOMS: atom_id res chain seq x y z
N MET A 1 -15.56 9.72 -12.80
CA MET A 1 -14.23 10.18 -13.27
C MET A 1 -13.38 8.95 -13.46
N ASN A 2 -13.13 8.51 -14.70
CA ASN A 2 -12.23 7.37 -14.97
C ASN A 2 -10.79 7.82 -14.66
N LYS A 3 -10.41 7.82 -13.39
CA LYS A 3 -9.00 7.93 -13.02
C LYS A 3 -8.30 6.72 -13.62
N ASN A 4 -7.24 6.93 -14.38
CA ASN A 4 -6.43 5.84 -14.89
C ASN A 4 -5.94 5.02 -13.69
N VAL A 5 -6.30 3.73 -13.65
CA VAL A 5 -5.96 2.83 -12.52
C VAL A 5 -4.45 2.82 -12.30
N THR A 6 -3.66 2.93 -13.38
CA THR A 6 -2.20 3.04 -13.31
C THR A 6 -1.75 4.29 -12.58
N GLU A 7 -2.35 5.46 -12.86
CA GLU A 7 -1.99 6.71 -12.18
C GLU A 7 -2.36 6.66 -10.69
N LEU A 8 -3.53 6.12 -10.36
CA LEU A 8 -3.94 5.93 -8.97
C LEU A 8 -2.96 5.00 -8.24
N PHE A 9 -2.62 3.87 -8.86
CA PHE A 9 -1.68 2.91 -8.30
C PHE A 9 -0.30 3.54 -8.09
N CYS A 10 0.25 4.23 -9.09
CA CYS A 10 1.55 4.91 -8.97
C CYS A 10 1.56 5.93 -7.82
N PHE A 11 0.50 6.73 -7.67
CA PHE A 11 0.38 7.68 -6.57
C PHE A 11 0.39 6.99 -5.20
N VAL A 12 -0.39 5.91 -5.05
CA VAL A 12 -0.47 5.15 -3.80
C VAL A 12 0.86 4.44 -3.51
N ASP A 13 1.51 3.89 -4.53
CA ASP A 13 2.78 3.19 -4.39
C ASP A 13 3.92 4.12 -3.96
N ASP A 14 4.01 5.31 -4.55
CA ASP A 14 4.95 6.34 -4.13
C ASP A 14 4.72 6.77 -2.67
N TYR A 15 3.46 6.89 -2.26
CA TYR A 15 3.11 7.15 -0.86
C TYR A 15 3.56 6.02 0.07
N CYS A 16 3.29 4.76 -0.27
CA CYS A 16 3.72 3.60 0.53
C CYS A 16 5.24 3.54 0.67
N LYS A 17 5.99 3.73 -0.42
CA LYS A 17 7.46 3.79 -0.40
C LYS A 17 7.99 4.92 0.49
N MET A 18 7.35 6.09 0.45
CA MET A 18 7.71 7.20 1.31
C MET A 18 7.49 6.86 2.79
N ILE A 19 6.37 6.21 3.12
CA ILE A 19 6.10 5.74 4.49
C ILE A 19 7.13 4.70 4.90
N ASP A 20 7.37 3.65 4.13
CA ASP A 20 8.33 2.60 4.47
C ASP A 20 9.73 3.19 4.73
N LYS A 21 10.18 4.14 3.90
CA LYS A 21 11.46 4.84 4.10
C LYS A 21 11.51 5.60 5.44
N ASN A 22 10.40 6.23 5.84
CA ASN A 22 10.33 6.98 7.10
C ASN A 22 10.23 6.07 8.34
N PHE A 23 9.69 4.86 8.19
CA PHE A 23 9.48 3.91 9.29
C PHE A 23 10.58 2.83 9.40
N ALA A 24 11.41 2.65 8.38
CA ALA A 24 12.48 1.64 8.33
C ALA A 24 13.46 1.70 9.52
N GLY A 25 13.63 2.88 10.16
CA GLY A 25 14.47 3.05 11.35
C GLY A 25 13.71 3.27 12.66
N ARG A 26 12.38 3.26 12.64
CA ARG A 26 11.52 3.59 13.81
C ARG A 26 10.78 2.39 14.38
N LEU A 27 10.71 1.29 13.64
CA LEU A 27 10.12 0.05 14.13
C LEU A 27 11.12 -0.65 15.05
N LEU A 28 10.68 -0.96 16.28
CA LEU A 28 11.40 -1.84 17.17
C LEU A 28 11.71 -3.13 16.41
N SER A 29 12.96 -3.60 16.50
CA SER A 29 13.38 -4.87 15.89
C SER A 29 12.66 -6.02 16.60
N ASN A 30 11.42 -6.31 16.20
CA ASN A 30 10.74 -7.52 16.62
C ASN A 30 11.46 -8.67 15.91
N GLY A 31 12.32 -9.39 16.64
CA GLY A 31 13.07 -10.54 16.13
C GLY A 31 12.21 -11.71 15.63
N LYS A 32 10.88 -11.55 15.58
CA LYS A 32 9.92 -12.50 15.04
C LYS A 32 9.57 -12.09 13.61
N LYS A 33 10.07 -12.85 12.64
CA LYS A 33 9.58 -12.76 11.27
C LYS A 33 8.13 -13.28 11.20
N PRO A 34 7.26 -12.68 10.39
CA PRO A 34 5.94 -13.24 10.12
C PRO A 34 6.07 -14.68 9.60
N THR A 35 5.22 -15.57 10.10
CA THR A 35 5.14 -16.96 9.60
C THR A 35 4.58 -17.00 8.17
N ILE A 36 3.80 -15.99 7.79
CA ILE A 36 3.19 -15.83 6.46
C ILE A 36 3.54 -14.44 5.96
N VAL A 37 4.10 -14.36 4.75
CA VAL A 37 4.32 -13.12 4.03
C VAL A 37 3.19 -12.97 3.00
N PRO A 38 2.46 -11.85 2.97
CA PRO A 38 1.45 -11.63 1.95
C PRO A 38 2.08 -11.59 0.56
N GLU A 39 1.43 -12.19 -0.44
CA GLU A 39 1.79 -12.06 -1.86
C GLU A 39 1.22 -10.77 -2.49
N ILE A 40 0.66 -9.89 -1.67
CA ILE A 40 0.10 -8.60 -2.08
C ILE A 40 0.73 -7.47 -1.27
N THR A 41 1.08 -6.40 -1.95
CA THR A 41 1.70 -5.21 -1.36
C THR A 41 0.66 -4.31 -0.70
N HIS A 42 1.10 -3.46 0.24
CA HIS A 42 0.25 -2.42 0.83
C HIS A 42 -0.34 -1.49 -0.24
N SER A 43 0.45 -1.15 -1.27
CA SER A 43 0.04 -0.30 -2.39
C SER A 43 -1.16 -0.89 -3.14
N GLU A 44 -1.12 -2.19 -3.42
CA GLU A 44 -2.20 -2.93 -4.10
C GLU A 44 -3.45 -3.00 -3.23
N ILE A 45 -3.31 -3.34 -1.94
CA ILE A 45 -4.44 -3.41 -0.99
C ILE A 45 -5.18 -2.06 -0.95
N ILE A 46 -4.44 -0.95 -0.77
CA ILE A 46 -5.02 0.39 -0.68
C ILE A 46 -5.71 0.78 -1.99
N THR A 47 -5.07 0.49 -3.13
CA THR A 47 -5.63 0.78 -4.46
C THR A 47 -6.95 0.04 -4.68
N ILE A 48 -7.04 -1.24 -4.31
CA ILE A 48 -8.27 -2.04 -4.39
C ILE A 48 -9.39 -1.42 -3.55
N ILE A 49 -9.08 -1.02 -2.31
CA ILE A 49 -10.06 -0.40 -1.40
C ILE A 49 -10.57 0.93 -1.98
N LEU A 50 -9.68 1.77 -2.50
CA LEU A 50 -10.05 3.07 -3.09
C LEU A 50 -10.95 2.88 -4.31
N LEU A 51 -10.60 1.96 -5.22
CA LEU A 51 -11.42 1.66 -6.39
C LEU A 51 -12.80 1.10 -5.98
N TYR A 52 -12.85 0.24 -4.97
CA TYR A 52 -14.10 -0.29 -4.44
C TYR A 52 -15.00 0.82 -3.89
N GLN A 53 -14.44 1.74 -3.11
CA GLN A 53 -15.17 2.89 -2.56
C GLN A 53 -15.69 3.81 -3.67
N GLN A 54 -14.88 4.05 -4.71
CA GLN A 54 -15.25 4.85 -5.88
C GLN A 54 -16.32 4.18 -6.76
N SER A 55 -16.43 2.85 -6.72
CA SER A 55 -17.46 2.10 -7.45
C SER A 55 -18.82 2.07 -6.74
N LYS A 56 -18.87 2.39 -5.44
CA LYS A 56 -20.10 2.40 -4.65
C LYS A 56 -20.76 3.78 -4.52
N LEU A 57 -20.15 4.80 -5.13
CA LEU A 57 -20.66 6.17 -5.27
C LEU A 57 -21.04 6.43 -6.73
#